data_AF-A0A472HJ90-F1
#
_entry.id   AF-A0A472HJ90-F1
#
_cell.length_a   1.000
_cell.length_b   1.000
_cell.length_c   1.000
_cell.angle_alpha   90.00
_cell.angle_beta   90.00
_cell.angle_gamma   90.00
#
_symmetry.space_group_name_H-M   'P 1'
#
loop_
_entity.id
_entity.type
_entity.pdbx_description
1 polymer ?
#
loop_
_entity_poly.entity_id
_entity_poly.type
_entity_poly.pdbx_seq_one_letter_code
_entity_poly.pdbx_strand_id
1 'polypeptide(L)'
;MRKEIGLMEGMKKITKEYVKGMRVHNELTVISPPTVPECVAKWFEENKRDLESSIWSYIYCDMREDKEYDAFYDFMNSYDLNPIETLIMMQCGYYIEKEVEPLYVVKIPQAVEYFDYFLKVVDGQVTISCRSGYPDQPEYHLTEAEIRSVWDGYMKLAEEEIK
;
A
#
# COMPACT_ATOMS: atom_id res chain seq x y z
N MET A 1 23.26 -13.39 23.42
CA MET A 1 22.06 -13.33 22.57
C MET A 1 21.41 -11.98 22.80
N ARG A 2 21.41 -11.10 21.79
CA ARG A 2 20.67 -9.84 21.89
C ARG A 2 19.18 -10.18 21.83
N LYS A 3 18.42 -9.69 22.81
CA LYS A 3 16.96 -9.79 22.87
C LYS A 3 16.41 -8.55 22.16
N GLU A 4 16.50 -8.53 20.84
CA GLU A 4 16.03 -7.40 20.03
C GLU A 4 14.52 -7.56 19.76
N ILE A 5 13.81 -6.44 19.80
CA ILE A 5 12.37 -6.35 19.50
C ILE A 5 12.20 -6.54 17.99
N GLY A 6 11.28 -7.41 17.57
CA GLY A 6 11.02 -7.65 16.16
C GLY A 6 9.89 -6.78 15.63
N LEU A 7 10.14 -6.04 14.56
CA LEU A 7 9.12 -5.34 13.77
C LEU A 7 8.79 -6.22 12.56
N MET A 8 7.53 -6.64 12.45
CA MET A 8 7.07 -7.43 11.30
C MET A 8 6.11 -6.59 10.46
N GLU A 9 6.10 -6.81 9.15
CA GLU A 9 5.19 -6.13 8.22
C GLU A 9 3.72 -6.47 8.55
N GLY A 10 2.92 -5.46 8.86
CA GLY A 10 1.50 -5.57 9.20
C GLY A 10 0.59 -5.22 8.03
N MET A 11 -0.72 -5.08 8.31
CA MET A 11 -1.66 -4.58 7.29
C MET A 11 -1.27 -3.19 6.79
N LYS A 12 -1.79 -2.84 5.62
CA LYS A 12 -1.65 -1.49 5.07
C LYS A 12 -2.92 -0.70 5.29
N LYS A 13 -2.79 0.53 5.77
CA LYS A 13 -3.93 1.45 5.87
C LYS A 13 -4.16 2.09 4.50
N ILE A 14 -5.34 1.82 3.95
CA ILE A 14 -5.75 2.33 2.63
C ILE A 14 -6.73 3.49 2.79
N THR A 15 -6.48 4.60 2.09
CA THR A 15 -7.50 5.65 1.89
C THR A 15 -7.84 5.79 0.41
N LYS A 16 -9.06 6.26 0.14
CA LYS A 16 -9.56 6.52 -1.22
C LYS A 16 -9.81 8.01 -1.42
N GLU A 17 -9.12 8.61 -2.38
CA GLU A 17 -9.31 10.01 -2.78
C GLU A 17 -9.94 10.07 -4.19
N TYR A 18 -11.03 10.82 -4.37
CA TYR A 18 -11.68 10.94 -5.67
C TYR A 18 -11.07 12.05 -6.53
N VAL A 19 -10.69 11.71 -7.76
CA VAL A 19 -10.23 12.63 -8.79
C VAL A 19 -11.31 12.79 -9.86
N LYS A 20 -11.73 14.03 -10.10
CA LYS A 20 -12.73 14.35 -11.13
C LYS A 20 -12.10 14.27 -12.53
N GLY A 21 -12.76 13.55 -13.45
CA GLY A 21 -12.32 13.41 -14.83
C GLY A 21 -12.45 14.68 -15.68
N MET A 22 -11.79 14.67 -16.84
CA MET A 22 -11.83 15.76 -17.82
C MET A 22 -12.87 15.54 -18.92
N ARG A 23 -13.36 14.31 -19.07
CA ARG A 23 -14.37 13.95 -20.07
C ARG A 23 -15.69 13.64 -19.38
N VAL A 24 -16.79 14.05 -20.01
CA VAL A 24 -18.15 13.64 -19.63
C VAL A 24 -18.69 12.84 -20.80
N HIS A 25 -18.76 11.53 -20.63
CA HIS A 25 -19.38 10.64 -21.61
C HIS A 25 -20.77 10.29 -21.09
N ASN A 26 -21.81 10.89 -21.69
CA ASN A 26 -23.22 10.66 -21.32
C ASN A 26 -23.68 9.19 -21.50
N GLU A 27 -22.86 8.34 -22.12
CA GLU A 27 -23.10 6.89 -22.26
C GLU A 27 -22.25 6.03 -21.30
N LEU A 28 -21.17 6.57 -20.72
CA LEU A 28 -20.34 5.91 -19.70
C LEU A 28 -20.77 6.27 -18.27
N THR A 29 -21.79 7.12 -18.10
CA THR A 29 -22.33 7.58 -16.81
C THR A 29 -22.90 6.46 -15.92
N VAL A 30 -22.87 5.21 -16.35
CA VAL A 30 -23.29 4.03 -15.57
C VAL A 30 -22.09 3.29 -14.95
N ILE A 31 -20.84 3.62 -15.29
CA ILE A 31 -19.68 2.87 -14.79
C ILE A 31 -19.15 3.51 -13.51
N SER A 32 -19.10 2.72 -12.43
CA SER A 32 -18.44 3.11 -11.19
C SER A 32 -17.00 3.54 -11.48
N PRO A 33 -16.54 4.71 -11.00
CA PRO A 33 -15.15 5.14 -11.17
C PRO A 33 -14.18 4.05 -10.68
N PRO A 34 -13.12 3.72 -11.44
CA PRO A 34 -12.17 2.71 -11.01
C PRO A 34 -11.42 3.19 -9.77
N THR A 35 -11.00 2.24 -8.92
CA THR A 35 -10.02 2.50 -7.86
C THR A 35 -8.67 2.02 -8.38
N VAL A 36 -7.65 2.88 -8.33
CA VAL A 36 -6.31 2.58 -8.86
C VAL A 36 -5.22 2.91 -7.85
N PRO A 37 -4.08 2.19 -7.86
CA PRO A 37 -2.92 2.55 -7.05
C PRO A 37 -2.35 3.93 -7.38
N GLU A 38 -1.65 4.54 -6.43
CA GLU A 38 -1.02 5.86 -6.62
C GLU A 38 -0.01 5.90 -7.77
N CYS A 39 0.77 4.83 -8.01
CA CYS A 39 1.69 4.76 -9.16
C CYS A 39 0.97 4.88 -10.50
N VAL A 40 -0.21 4.25 -10.64
CA VAL A 40 -1.06 4.31 -11.82
C VAL A 40 -1.68 5.70 -11.97
N ALA A 41 -2.15 6.28 -10.87
CA ALA A 41 -2.68 7.64 -10.87
C ALA A 41 -1.62 8.66 -11.31
N LYS A 42 -0.38 8.53 -10.82
CA LYS A 42 0.74 9.40 -11.20
C LYS A 42 1.04 9.30 -12.70
N TRP A 43 1.22 8.08 -13.20
CA TRP A 43 1.48 7.86 -14.62
C TRP A 43 0.35 8.42 -15.49
N PHE A 44 -0.92 8.17 -15.11
CA PHE A 44 -2.07 8.70 -15.83
C PHE A 44 -2.06 10.23 -15.85
N GLU A 45 -1.81 10.89 -14.72
CA GLU A 45 -1.82 12.36 -14.65
C GLU A 45 -0.73 13.02 -15.52
N GLU A 46 0.42 12.38 -15.65
CA GLU A 46 1.51 12.80 -16.55
C GLU A 46 1.15 12.62 -18.03
N ASN A 47 0.29 11.65 -18.37
CA ASN A 47 0.02 11.21 -19.74
C ASN A 47 -1.41 11.52 -20.26
N LYS A 48 -2.32 11.96 -19.39
CA LYS A 48 -3.76 12.06 -19.67
C LYS A 48 -4.16 12.93 -20.86
N ARG A 49 -3.30 13.86 -21.30
CA ARG A 49 -3.56 14.74 -22.45
C ARG A 49 -3.45 14.00 -23.78
N ASP A 50 -2.51 13.07 -23.88
CA ASP A 50 -2.20 12.29 -25.09
C ASP A 50 -2.27 10.78 -24.81
N LEU A 51 -3.25 10.38 -23.98
CA LEU A 51 -3.32 9.05 -23.35
C LEU A 51 -3.18 7.89 -24.33
N GLU A 52 -3.87 7.93 -25.48
CA GLU A 52 -3.81 6.89 -26.51
C GLU A 52 -2.37 6.68 -27.01
N SER A 53 -1.68 7.78 -27.31
CA SER A 53 -0.30 7.76 -27.78
C SER A 53 0.65 7.30 -26.66
N SER A 54 0.40 7.72 -25.42
CA SER A 54 1.19 7.31 -24.27
C SER A 54 1.06 5.82 -23.97
N ILE A 55 -0.15 5.26 -24.02
CA ILE A 55 -0.39 3.81 -23.84
C ILE A 55 0.35 3.03 -24.93
N TRP A 56 0.21 3.45 -26.19
CA TRP A 56 0.88 2.79 -27.30
C TRP A 56 2.41 2.84 -27.15
N SER A 57 2.96 4.00 -26.83
CA SER A 57 4.40 4.18 -26.60
C SER A 57 4.89 3.29 -25.46
N TYR A 58 4.15 3.19 -24.35
CA TYR A 58 4.53 2.35 -23.22
C TYR A 58 4.56 0.86 -23.59
N ILE A 59 3.51 0.36 -24.24
CA ILE A 59 3.43 -1.05 -24.67
C ILE A 59 4.52 -1.39 -25.70
N TYR A 60 4.81 -0.47 -26.62
CA TYR A 60 5.76 -0.74 -27.70
C TYR A 60 7.21 -0.58 -27.27
N CYS A 61 7.53 0.48 -26.52
CA CYS A 61 8.89 0.83 -26.14
C CYS A 61 9.27 0.28 -24.77
N ASP A 62 8.44 0.52 -23.75
CA ASP A 62 8.85 0.33 -22.36
C ASP A 62 8.67 -1.10 -21.88
N MET A 63 7.65 -1.81 -22.37
CA MET A 63 7.43 -3.22 -22.04
C MET A 63 8.33 -4.20 -22.80
N ARG A 64 8.96 -3.76 -23.88
CA ARG A 64 9.83 -4.60 -24.72
C ARG A 64 11.31 -4.44 -24.43
N GLU A 65 11.69 -3.29 -23.92
CA GLU A 65 13.05 -3.03 -23.46
C GLU A 65 13.23 -3.66 -22.07
N ASP A 66 14.43 -4.14 -21.73
CA ASP A 66 14.77 -4.69 -20.40
C ASP A 66 14.78 -3.57 -19.32
N LYS A 67 13.72 -2.76 -19.27
CA LYS A 67 13.53 -1.70 -18.29
C LYS A 67 13.14 -2.29 -16.95
N GLU A 68 13.39 -1.50 -15.90
CA GLU A 68 13.02 -1.85 -14.53
C GLU A 68 11.54 -2.21 -14.44
N TYR A 69 11.27 -3.42 -13.95
CA TYR A 69 9.96 -3.88 -13.53
C TYR A 69 9.49 -3.01 -12.36
N ASP A 70 8.76 -1.94 -12.67
CA ASP A 70 8.18 -1.04 -11.68
C ASP A 70 6.70 -1.36 -11.41
N ALA A 71 6.14 -0.74 -10.37
CA ALA A 71 4.75 -0.98 -9.98
C ALA A 71 3.73 -0.62 -11.07
N PHE A 72 4.08 0.25 -12.03
CA PHE A 72 3.22 0.57 -13.16
C PHE A 72 3.29 -0.51 -14.25
N TYR A 73 4.48 -1.10 -14.47
CA TYR A 73 4.64 -2.29 -15.30
C TYR A 73 3.79 -3.45 -14.79
N ASP A 74 3.82 -3.72 -13.49
CA ASP A 74 3.02 -4.79 -12.87
C ASP A 74 1.52 -4.56 -13.07
N PHE A 75 1.06 -3.31 -12.93
CA PHE A 75 -0.31 -2.94 -13.25
C PHE A 75 -0.64 -3.20 -14.72
N MET A 76 0.20 -2.74 -15.64
CA MET A 76 -0.04 -2.88 -17.07
C MET A 76 0.08 -4.32 -17.58
N ASN A 77 0.82 -5.18 -16.86
CA ASN A 77 0.99 -6.60 -17.19
C ASN A 77 -0.04 -7.51 -16.49
N SER A 78 -0.97 -6.94 -15.70
CA SER A 78 -1.99 -7.69 -14.99
C SER A 78 -3.28 -7.83 -15.81
N TYR A 79 -3.63 -9.05 -16.19
CA TYR A 79 -4.89 -9.34 -16.89
C TYR A 79 -6.12 -9.01 -16.02
N ASP A 80 -6.05 -9.30 -14.72
CA ASP A 80 -7.18 -9.14 -13.80
C ASP A 80 -7.55 -7.67 -13.55
N LEU A 81 -6.60 -6.75 -13.74
CA LEU A 81 -6.80 -5.31 -13.53
C LEU A 81 -7.32 -4.57 -14.77
N ASN A 82 -7.47 -5.27 -15.91
CA ASN A 82 -7.90 -4.70 -17.19
C ASN A 82 -7.26 -3.32 -17.47
N PRO A 83 -5.93 -3.21 -17.53
CA PRO A 83 -5.21 -1.95 -17.40
C PRO A 83 -5.58 -0.91 -18.45
N ILE A 84 -5.77 -1.33 -19.71
CA ILE A 84 -6.18 -0.44 -20.80
C ILE A 84 -7.59 0.13 -20.55
N GLU A 85 -8.55 -0.73 -20.19
CA GLU A 85 -9.92 -0.31 -19.87
C GLU A 85 -9.93 0.64 -18.67
N THR A 86 -9.19 0.29 -17.62
CA THR A 86 -9.03 1.11 -16.41
C THR A 86 -8.49 2.50 -16.74
N LEU A 87 -7.42 2.62 -17.53
CA LEU A 87 -6.85 3.92 -17.93
C LEU A 87 -7.84 4.76 -18.76
N ILE A 88 -8.62 4.12 -19.65
CA ILE A 88 -9.67 4.81 -20.43
C ILE A 88 -10.76 5.32 -19.49
N MET A 89 -11.21 4.50 -18.54
CA MET A 89 -12.23 4.87 -17.55
C MET A 89 -11.79 6.03 -16.65
N MET A 90 -10.51 6.10 -16.28
CA MET A 90 -9.95 7.19 -15.47
C MET A 90 -10.16 8.58 -16.12
N GLN A 91 -10.36 8.68 -17.43
CA GLN A 91 -10.69 9.96 -18.10
C GLN A 91 -12.03 10.56 -17.62
N CYS A 92 -12.94 9.72 -17.10
CA CYS A 92 -14.23 10.12 -16.52
C CYS A 92 -14.15 10.38 -15.01
N GLY A 93 -13.01 10.10 -14.38
CA GLY A 93 -12.76 10.22 -12.94
C GLY A 93 -12.49 8.86 -12.29
N TYR A 94 -11.83 8.86 -11.13
CA TYR A 94 -11.34 7.65 -10.47
C TYR A 94 -11.05 7.89 -8.99
N TYR A 95 -10.88 6.82 -8.22
CA TYR A 95 -10.37 6.86 -6.85
C TYR A 95 -8.89 6.46 -6.82
N ILE A 96 -8.07 7.21 -6.10
CA ILE A 96 -6.69 6.83 -5.80
C ILE A 96 -6.69 6.02 -4.52
N GLU A 97 -6.13 4.82 -4.59
CA GLU A 97 -5.76 4.01 -3.44
C GLU A 97 -4.38 4.45 -2.96
N LYS A 98 -4.36 5.15 -1.82
CA LYS A 98 -3.12 5.57 -1.15
C LYS A 98 -2.84 4.64 0.01
N GLU A 99 -1.70 3.96 -0.04
CA GLU A 99 -1.09 3.38 1.14
C GLU A 99 -0.61 4.55 2.02
N VAL A 100 -1.34 4.86 3.08
CA VAL A 100 -1.09 6.07 3.88
C VAL A 100 0.04 5.85 4.86
N GLU A 101 0.01 4.74 5.58
CA GLU A 101 1.01 4.38 6.57
C GLU A 101 1.19 2.85 6.58
N PRO A 102 2.43 2.34 6.53
CA PRO A 102 2.70 0.95 6.86
C PRO A 102 2.32 0.73 8.34
N LEU A 103 1.59 -0.34 8.61
CA LEU A 103 1.36 -0.77 9.98
C LEU A 103 2.34 -1.88 10.31
N TYR A 104 2.68 -2.00 11.59
CA TYR A 104 3.65 -2.96 12.07
C TYR A 104 3.05 -3.83 13.15
N VAL A 105 3.41 -5.10 13.11
CA VAL A 105 3.24 -6.00 14.27
C VAL A 105 4.50 -5.93 15.10
N VAL A 106 4.36 -5.48 16.35
CA VAL A 106 5.49 -5.37 17.27
C VAL A 106 5.51 -6.58 18.20
N LYS A 107 6.52 -7.44 18.04
CA LYS A 107 6.76 -8.60 18.91
C LYS A 107 7.74 -8.23 20.01
N ILE A 108 7.31 -8.36 21.26
CA ILE A 108 8.16 -8.10 22.42
C ILE A 108 9.06 -9.33 22.67
N PRO A 109 10.38 -9.16 22.76
CA PRO A 109 11.32 -10.27 22.91
C PRO A 109 11.25 -10.81 24.33
N GLN A 110 11.35 -12.14 24.44
CA GLN A 110 11.11 -12.82 25.71
C GLN A 110 12.37 -13.21 26.48
N ALA A 111 12.15 -13.54 27.74
CA ALA A 111 13.03 -14.37 28.56
C ALA A 111 12.50 -15.80 28.78
N VAL A 112 11.26 -16.11 28.37
CA VAL A 112 10.53 -17.35 28.68
C VAL A 112 9.97 -17.95 27.36
N GLU A 113 9.90 -19.28 27.22
CA GLU A 113 9.82 -19.93 25.90
C GLU A 113 8.40 -20.21 25.35
N TYR A 114 7.33 -20.02 26.12
CA TYR A 114 6.04 -20.68 25.80
C TYR A 114 4.92 -19.80 25.22
N PHE A 115 5.02 -18.48 25.29
CA PHE A 115 4.01 -17.57 24.74
C PHE A 115 4.70 -16.55 23.85
N ASP A 116 3.94 -15.77 23.06
CA ASP A 116 4.42 -14.56 22.40
C ASP A 116 3.67 -13.34 22.96
N TYR A 117 4.38 -12.21 23.08
CA TYR A 117 3.78 -10.95 23.51
C TYR A 117 3.83 -9.95 22.36
N PHE A 118 2.69 -9.33 22.09
CA PHE A 118 2.55 -8.34 21.04
C PHE A 118 1.94 -7.06 21.59
N LEU A 119 2.31 -5.93 20.99
CA LEU A 119 1.58 -4.69 21.20
C LEU A 119 0.24 -4.74 20.47
N LYS A 120 -0.78 -4.15 21.08
CA LYS A 120 -2.07 -3.93 20.44
C LYS A 120 -2.75 -2.66 20.95
N VAL A 121 -3.60 -2.06 20.13
CA VAL A 121 -4.39 -0.88 20.47
C VAL A 121 -5.75 -1.31 21.02
N VAL A 122 -6.08 -0.84 22.22
CA VAL A 122 -7.41 -1.01 22.83
C VAL A 122 -7.88 0.35 23.30
N ASP A 123 -9.05 0.79 22.83
CA ASP A 123 -9.64 2.09 23.17
C ASP A 123 -8.67 3.28 22.97
N GLY A 124 -7.85 3.22 21.92
CA GLY A 124 -6.85 4.25 21.59
C GLY A 124 -5.59 4.24 22.45
N GLN A 125 -5.40 3.22 23.30
CA GLN A 125 -4.20 3.05 24.11
C GLN A 125 -3.44 1.80 23.68
N VAL A 126 -2.11 1.91 23.60
CA VAL A 126 -1.24 0.77 23.31
C VAL A 126 -1.06 -0.08 24.56
N THR A 127 -1.35 -1.37 24.44
CA THR A 127 -1.32 -2.37 25.52
C THR A 127 -0.53 -3.59 25.08
N ILE A 128 -0.12 -4.43 26.04
CA ILE A 128 0.55 -5.70 25.77
C ILE A 128 -0.47 -6.81 25.86
N SER A 129 -0.44 -7.72 24.89
CA SER A 129 -1.27 -8.92 24.88
C SER A 129 -0.43 -10.17 24.69
N CYS A 130 -0.87 -11.25 25.34
CA CYS A 130 -0.23 -12.57 25.28
C CYS A 130 -1.02 -13.44 24.30
N ARG A 131 -0.34 -14.06 23.33
CA ARG A 131 -0.96 -14.89 22.32
C ARG A 131 -0.04 -15.99 21.81
N SER A 132 -0.63 -17.03 21.24
CA SER A 132 0.06 -18.01 20.39
C SER A 132 -0.21 -17.71 18.91
N GLY A 133 0.84 -17.69 18.09
CA GLY A 133 0.78 -17.45 16.65
C GLY A 133 0.80 -15.96 16.25
N TYR A 134 0.88 -15.71 14.94
CA TYR A 134 0.90 -14.36 14.36
C TYR A 134 -0.47 -13.67 14.51
N PRO A 135 -0.52 -12.40 14.94
CA PRO A 135 -1.79 -11.73 15.18
C PRO A 135 -2.27 -10.95 13.94
N ASP A 136 -3.17 -11.54 13.16
CA ASP A 136 -3.75 -10.91 11.94
C ASP A 136 -4.84 -9.86 12.22
N GLN A 137 -5.17 -9.58 13.49
CA GLN A 137 -6.25 -8.64 13.79
C GLN A 137 -5.76 -7.20 13.68
N PRO A 138 -6.60 -6.26 13.18
CA PRO A 138 -6.22 -4.86 13.00
C PRO A 138 -5.67 -4.18 14.26
N GLU A 139 -6.13 -4.58 15.44
CA GLU A 139 -5.68 -4.02 16.72
C GLU A 139 -4.19 -4.28 17.00
N TYR A 140 -3.56 -5.27 16.36
CA TYR A 140 -2.13 -5.59 16.52
C TYR A 140 -1.25 -4.92 15.46
N HIS A 141 -1.83 -4.10 14.60
CA HIS A 141 -1.15 -3.47 13.48
C HIS A 141 -1.07 -1.98 13.73
N LEU A 142 0.05 -1.59 14.31
CA LEU A 142 0.24 -0.25 14.86
C LEU A 142 0.90 0.66 13.83
N THR A 143 0.46 1.92 13.82
CA THR A 143 1.16 3.02 13.16
C THR A 143 2.48 3.33 13.84
N GLU A 144 3.38 3.99 13.11
CA GLU A 144 4.64 4.50 13.66
C GLU A 144 4.42 5.37 14.90
N ALA A 145 3.39 6.24 14.86
CA ALA A 145 3.05 7.15 15.95
C ALA A 145 2.57 6.40 17.21
N GLU A 146 1.77 5.35 17.06
CA GLU A 146 1.33 4.51 18.18
C GLU A 146 2.52 3.80 18.84
N ILE A 147 3.47 3.29 18.05
CA ILE A 147 4.69 2.67 18.58
C ILE A 147 5.54 3.70 19.31
N ARG A 148 5.76 4.89 18.72
CA ARG A 148 6.48 6.01 19.35
C ARG A 148 5.88 6.40 20.69
N SER A 149 4.55 6.36 20.83
CA SER A 149 3.88 6.72 22.09
C SER A 149 4.33 5.88 23.30
N VAL A 150 4.82 4.66 23.06
CA VAL A 150 5.30 3.75 24.11
C VAL A 150 6.79 3.44 24.01
N TRP A 151 7.41 3.68 22.86
CA TRP A 151 8.80 3.36 22.62
C TRP A 151 9.43 4.26 21.54
N ASP A 152 10.27 5.21 21.96
CA ASP A 152 10.96 6.14 21.05
C ASP A 152 12.15 5.52 20.27
N GLY A 153 12.56 4.29 20.60
CA GLY A 153 13.82 3.68 20.14
C GLY A 153 13.74 2.71 18.95
N TYR A 154 12.55 2.47 18.38
CA TYR A 154 12.31 1.37 17.41
C TYR A 154 12.94 1.58 16.02
N MET A 155 13.19 2.82 15.58
CA MET A 155 13.79 3.10 14.25
C MET A 155 15.22 2.56 14.10
N LYS A 156 15.94 2.28 15.19
CA LYS A 156 17.28 1.68 15.13
C LYS A 156 17.27 0.22 14.66
N LEU A 157 16.13 -0.47 14.69
CA LEU A 157 16.01 -1.87 14.29
C LEU A 157 15.53 -2.03 12.84
N ALA A 158 14.68 -1.11 12.35
CA ALA A 158 14.21 -1.13 10.96
C ALA A 158 15.35 -0.91 9.93
N GLU A 159 16.39 -0.15 10.28
CA GLU A 159 17.56 0.07 9.41
C GLU A 159 18.54 -1.11 9.39
N GLU A 160 18.51 -2.01 10.39
CA GLU A 160 19.41 -3.16 10.47
C GLU A 160 18.89 -4.39 9.72
N GLU A 161 17.58 -4.50 9.45
CA GLU A 161 16.98 -5.62 8.70
C GLU A 161 16.94 -5.41 7.16
N ILE A 162 17.27 -4.21 6.67
CA ILE A 162 17.28 -3.88 5.21
C ILE A 162 18.69 -4.04 4.59
N LYS A 163 19.66 -4.61 5.30
CA LYS A 163 21.03 -4.89 4.82
C LYS A 163 21.29 -6.37 4.58
#